data_AF-A0A533W0M1-F1
#
_entry.id   AF-A0A533W0M1-F1
#
_cell.length_a   1.000
_cell.length_b   1.000
_cell.length_c   1.000
_cell.angle_alpha   90.00
_cell.angle_beta   90.00
_cell.angle_gamma   90.00
#
_symmetry.space_group_name_H-M   'P 1'
#
loop_
_entity.id
_entity.type
_entity.pdbx_description
1 polymer ?
#
loop_
_entity_poly.entity_id
_entity_poly.type
_entity_poly.pdbx_seq_one_letter_code
_entity_poly.pdbx_strand_id
1 'polypeptide(L)'
;MVRWLGVTPRIEIIHYGDPWCWYSWGLEPAIQRLHEAYGDQVAISYKMGGVFNDLEKWRAKYGVGDDAALSQWIRETDQMMRNPFELDYVLKSGMKDTWKACVAVKAAQLQGEESMLRFYRKLMEAIQLFS
;
A
#
# COMPACT_ATOMS: atom_id res chain seq x y z
N MET A 1 -4.88 -4.02 -14.78
CA MET A 1 -5.89 -4.88 -15.44
C MET A 1 -5.37 -6.29 -15.67
N VAL A 2 -5.55 -7.14 -14.67
CA VAL A 2 -5.64 -8.58 -14.92
C VAL A 2 -7.11 -8.83 -15.29
N ARG A 3 -7.37 -9.09 -16.57
CA ARG A 3 -8.70 -9.45 -17.07
C ARG A 3 -8.75 -10.96 -17.20
N TRP A 4 -9.55 -11.61 -16.36
CA TRP A 4 -9.99 -12.98 -16.61
C TRP A 4 -11.27 -12.89 -17.45
N LEU A 5 -11.26 -13.53 -18.63
CA LEU A 5 -12.40 -13.81 -19.53
C LEU A 5 -13.42 -12.68 -19.77
N GLY A 6 -13.35 -11.99 -20.92
CA GLY A 6 -14.49 -11.50 -21.72
C GLY A 6 -15.58 -10.58 -21.11
N VAL A 7 -15.56 -10.31 -19.81
CA VAL A 7 -16.62 -9.59 -19.08
C VAL A 7 -16.10 -8.19 -18.76
N THR A 8 -16.85 -7.17 -19.17
CA THR A 8 -16.61 -5.80 -18.75
C THR A 8 -17.10 -5.67 -17.30
N PRO A 9 -16.25 -5.22 -16.35
CA PRO A 9 -16.67 -5.05 -14.97
C PRO A 9 -17.82 -4.04 -14.91
N ARG A 10 -18.79 -4.29 -14.02
CA ARG A 10 -19.91 -3.37 -13.80
C ARG A 10 -19.47 -2.14 -12.99
N ILE A 11 -18.47 -2.33 -12.13
CA ILE A 11 -17.93 -1.30 -11.25
C ILE A 11 -16.40 -1.37 -11.28
N GLU A 12 -15.75 -0.21 -11.38
CA GLU A 12 -14.32 -0.06 -11.14
C GLU A 12 -14.09 0.63 -9.80
N ILE A 13 -13.29 0.02 -8.94
CA ILE A 13 -12.79 0.60 -7.70
C ILE A 13 -11.36 1.03 -7.92
N ILE A 14 -11.10 2.32 -7.72
CA ILE A 14 -9.75 2.87 -7.81
C ILE A 14 -9.16 2.93 -6.41
N HIS A 15 -8.17 2.06 -6.15
CA HIS A 15 -7.41 2.09 -4.91
C HIS A 15 -6.18 2.99 -5.09
N TYR A 16 -6.19 4.15 -4.42
CA TYR A 16 -4.99 4.96 -4.30
C TYR A 16 -4.12 4.39 -3.17
N GLY A 17 -3.09 3.65 -3.56
CA GLY A 17 -2.22 2.90 -2.66
C GLY A 17 -0.78 3.41 -2.69
N ASP A 18 -0.03 3.10 -1.64
CA ASP A 18 1.40 3.41 -1.54
C ASP A 18 2.11 2.24 -0.83
N PRO A 19 3.26 1.73 -1.33
CA PRO A 19 3.92 0.59 -0.71
C PRO A 19 4.35 0.80 0.75
N TRP A 20 4.66 2.05 1.13
CA TRP A 20 5.06 2.41 2.50
C TRP A 20 3.88 2.65 3.43
N CYS A 21 2.67 2.80 2.90
CA CYS A 21 1.50 3.13 3.69
C CYS A 21 0.95 1.88 4.39
N TRP A 22 1.06 1.85 5.71
CA TRP A 22 0.50 0.78 6.54
C TRP A 22 -1.03 0.68 6.45
N TYR A 23 -1.74 1.77 6.12
CA TYR A 23 -3.18 1.69 5.79
C TYR A 23 -3.45 1.00 4.45
N SER A 24 -2.62 1.26 3.42
CA SER A 24 -2.73 0.55 2.13
C SER A 24 -2.50 -0.94 2.33
N TRP A 25 -1.49 -1.31 3.12
CA TRP A 25 -1.27 -2.69 3.53
C TRP A 25 -2.48 -3.26 4.28
N GLY A 26 -2.96 -2.55 5.30
CA GLY A 26 -4.11 -2.96 6.11
C GLY A 26 -5.38 -3.21 5.29
N LEU A 27 -5.58 -2.50 4.17
CA LEU A 27 -6.77 -2.65 3.32
C LEU A 27 -6.72 -3.88 2.40
N GLU A 28 -5.56 -4.51 2.21
CA GLU A 28 -5.39 -5.65 1.29
C GLU A 28 -6.39 -6.80 1.54
N PRO A 29 -6.68 -7.23 2.79
CA PRO A 29 -7.70 -8.26 3.02
C PRO A 29 -9.11 -7.83 2.62
N ALA A 30 -9.47 -6.56 2.81
CA ALA A 30 -10.77 -6.03 2.42
C ALA A 30 -10.90 -5.96 0.89
N ILE A 31 -9.84 -5.53 0.21
CA ILE A 31 -9.72 -5.51 -1.25
C ILE A 31 -9.84 -6.93 -1.82
N GLN A 32 -9.14 -7.89 -1.23
CA GLN A 32 -9.22 -9.30 -1.62
C GLN A 32 -10.63 -9.86 -1.42
N ARG A 33 -11.28 -9.52 -0.31
CA ARG A 33 -12.67 -9.94 -0.04
C ARG A 33 -13.67 -9.37 -1.04
N LEU A 34 -13.45 -8.15 -1.55
CA LEU A 34 -14.27 -7.60 -2.63
C LEU A 34 -14.14 -8.45 -3.91
N HIS A 35 -12.93 -8.86 -4.24
CA HIS A 35 -12.72 -9.73 -5.40
C HIS A 35 -13.38 -11.11 -5.21
N GLU A 36 -13.24 -11.72 -4.03
CA GLU A 36 -13.85 -13.02 -3.71
C GLU A 36 -15.39 -12.97 -3.72
N ALA A 37 -15.99 -11.90 -3.20
CA ALA A 37 -17.44 -11.78 -3.09
C ALA A 37 -18.13 -11.42 -4.41
N TYR A 38 -17.46 -10.64 -5.29
CA TYR A 38 -18.09 -10.08 -6.48
C TYR A 38 -17.52 -10.59 -7.81
N GLY A 39 -16.36 -11.27 -7.78
CA GLY A 39 -15.70 -11.81 -8.96
C GLY A 39 -15.48 -10.75 -10.03
N ASP A 40 -15.75 -11.10 -11.29
CA ASP A 40 -15.54 -10.22 -12.46
C ASP A 40 -16.51 -9.02 -12.53
N GLN A 41 -17.46 -8.90 -11.60
CA GLN A 41 -18.35 -7.74 -11.54
C GLN A 41 -17.64 -6.48 -11.08
N VAL A 42 -16.55 -6.63 -10.32
CA VAL A 42 -15.74 -5.54 -9.77
C VAL A 42 -14.32 -5.65 -10.28
N ALA A 43 -13.80 -4.57 -10.86
CA ALA A 43 -12.39 -4.43 -11.16
C ALA A 43 -11.72 -3.51 -10.13
N ILE A 44 -10.51 -3.87 -9.72
CA ILE A 44 -9.69 -3.07 -8.81
C ILE A 44 -8.49 -2.51 -9.58
N SER A 45 -8.40 -1.20 -9.64
CA SER A 45 -7.33 -0.46 -10.29
C SER A 45 -6.48 0.26 -9.26
N TYR A 46 -5.19 -0.03 -9.25
CA TYR A 46 -4.24 0.59 -8.33
C TYR A 46 -3.66 1.87 -8.95
N LYS A 47 -3.66 2.95 -8.18
CA LYS A 47 -2.98 4.21 -8.50
C LYS A 47 -2.01 4.52 -7.37
N MET A 48 -0.76 4.83 -7.72
CA MET A 48 0.25 5.16 -6.73
C MET A 48 -0.01 6.56 -6.19
N GLY A 49 -0.29 6.65 -4.89
CA GLY A 49 -0.66 7.89 -4.21
C GLY A 49 0.51 8.79 -3.87
N GLY A 50 1.65 8.21 -3.47
CA GLY A 50 2.80 8.99 -3.00
C GLY A 50 2.44 9.81 -1.77
N VAL A 51 2.14 9.15 -0.64
CA VAL A 51 1.55 9.77 0.57
C VAL A 51 2.32 11.02 1.02
N PHE A 52 3.65 11.00 0.93
CA PHE A 52 4.48 12.18 1.16
C PHE A 52 5.82 12.11 0.42
N ASN A 53 6.33 13.30 0.08
CA ASN A 53 7.66 13.49 -0.51
C ASN A 53 8.72 13.92 0.53
N ASP A 54 8.30 14.15 1.78
CA ASP A 54 9.13 14.59 2.90
C ASP A 54 8.44 14.16 4.19
N LEU A 55 9.02 13.17 4.87
CA LEU A 55 8.48 12.59 6.11
C LEU A 55 8.39 13.64 7.22
N GLU A 56 9.38 14.53 7.36
CA GLU A 56 9.40 15.51 8.44
C GLU A 56 8.30 16.57 8.27
N LYS A 57 8.07 17.03 7.03
CA LYS A 57 6.95 17.93 6.75
C LYS A 57 5.60 17.25 6.96
N TRP A 58 5.48 15.99 6.56
CA TRP A 58 4.26 15.20 6.78
C TRP A 58 4.00 15.05 8.28
N ARG A 59 5.02 14.65 9.04
CA ARG A 59 4.98 14.52 10.50
C ARG A 59 4.56 15.80 11.19
N ALA A 60 5.18 16.93 10.86
CA ALA A 60 4.84 18.24 11.40
C ALA A 60 3.37 18.61 11.12
N LYS A 61 2.86 18.33 9.90
CA LYS A 61 1.47 18.58 9.54
C LYS A 61 0.47 17.79 10.40
N TYR A 62 0.82 16.57 10.78
CA TYR A 62 -0.05 15.68 11.56
C TYR A 62 0.30 15.63 13.05
N GLY A 63 1.17 16.50 13.55
CA GLY A 63 1.54 16.56 14.97
C GLY A 63 2.38 15.38 15.47
N VAL A 64 3.11 14.71 14.57
CA VAL A 64 3.96 13.54 14.89
C VAL A 64 5.38 14.00 15.19
N GLY A 65 5.63 14.40 16.44
CA GLY A 65 6.87 15.08 16.82
C GLY A 65 8.14 14.23 16.76
N ASP A 66 8.07 12.95 17.15
CA ASP A 66 9.23 12.07 17.27
C ASP A 66 8.92 10.64 16.76
N ASP A 67 9.94 9.80 16.68
CA ASP A 67 9.81 8.42 16.19
C ASP A 67 8.94 7.59 17.15
N ALA A 68 8.85 7.97 18.43
CA ALA A 68 7.97 7.33 19.41
C ALA A 68 6.48 7.62 19.10
N ALA A 69 6.14 8.86 18.75
CA ALA A 69 4.79 9.24 18.31
C ALA A 69 4.42 8.55 16.99
N LEU A 70 5.36 8.46 16.03
CA LEU A 70 5.14 7.73 14.79
C LEU A 70 4.92 6.24 15.06
N SER A 71 5.75 5.65 15.92
CA SER A 71 5.63 4.26 16.36
C SER A 71 4.27 3.97 16.97
N GLN A 72 3.81 4.85 17.87
CA GLN A 72 2.52 4.70 18.55
C GLN A 72 1.36 4.74 17.55
N TRP A 73 1.37 5.71 16.62
CA TRP A 73 0.34 5.80 15.57
C TRP A 73 0.28 4.50 14.76
N ILE A 74 1.44 4.02 14.28
CA ILE A 74 1.48 2.81 13.46
C ILE A 74 0.99 1.60 14.25
N ARG A 75 1.38 1.43 15.53
CA ARG A 75 0.89 0.35 16.39
C ARG A 75 -0.62 0.38 16.59
N GLU A 76 -1.21 1.55 16.82
CA GLU A 76 -2.66 1.70 16.95
C GLU A 76 -3.38 1.30 15.67
N THR A 77 -2.82 1.67 14.52
CA THR A 77 -3.38 1.31 13.21
C THR A 77 -3.28 -0.20 12.97
N ASP A 78 -2.12 -0.79 13.26
CA ASP A 78 -1.88 -2.22 13.10
C ASP A 78 -2.88 -3.06 13.93
N GLN A 79 -3.08 -2.71 15.20
CA GLN A 79 -4.05 -3.38 16.07
C GLN A 79 -5.48 -3.35 15.51
N MET A 80 -5.85 -2.26 14.83
CA MET A 80 -7.15 -2.12 14.18
C MET A 80 -7.25 -2.96 12.90
N MET A 81 -6.22 -2.95 12.05
CA MET A 81 -6.26 -3.60 10.73
C MET A 81 -5.97 -5.11 10.79
N ARG A 82 -5.26 -5.59 11.83
CA ARG A 82 -4.96 -7.00 12.10
C ARG A 82 -4.21 -7.72 10.97
N ASN A 83 -3.38 -7.00 10.24
CA ASN A 83 -2.43 -7.61 9.32
C ASN A 83 -1.13 -7.95 10.05
N PRO A 84 -0.34 -8.92 9.57
CA PRO A 84 1.04 -9.06 10.03
C PRO A 84 1.82 -7.78 9.70
N PHE A 85 2.60 -7.27 10.65
CA PHE A 85 3.32 -6.01 10.52
C PHE A 85 4.54 -5.92 11.44
N GLU A 86 5.69 -5.56 10.89
CA GLU A 86 6.97 -5.37 11.58
C GLU A 86 7.32 -3.88 11.64
N LEU A 87 6.98 -3.24 12.76
CA LEU A 87 7.19 -1.80 12.96
C LEU A 87 8.65 -1.39 12.91
N ASP A 88 9.52 -2.24 13.43
CA ASP A 88 10.94 -1.96 13.58
C ASP A 88 11.59 -1.60 12.25
N TYR A 89 11.21 -2.27 11.16
CA TYR A 89 11.81 -2.02 9.85
C TYR A 89 11.41 -0.66 9.28
N VAL A 90 10.16 -0.24 9.45
CA VAL A 90 9.71 1.09 8.97
C VAL A 90 10.56 2.19 9.60
N LEU A 91 10.84 2.10 10.90
CA LEU A 91 11.66 3.08 11.62
C LEU A 91 13.15 2.97 11.26
N LYS A 92 13.68 1.75 11.18
CA LYS A 92 15.11 1.50 10.86
C LYS A 92 15.46 1.78 9.39
N SER A 93 14.48 1.75 8.50
CA SER A 93 14.69 1.92 7.05
C SER A 93 15.31 3.26 6.66
N GLY A 94 15.20 4.28 7.53
CA GLY A 94 15.61 5.65 7.21
C GLY A 94 14.82 6.25 6.04
N MET A 95 13.62 5.72 5.76
CA MET A 95 12.72 6.25 4.72
C MET A 95 12.43 7.73 4.98
N LYS A 96 12.64 8.56 3.96
CA LYS A 96 12.37 10.01 4.00
C LYS A 96 11.20 10.44 3.13
N ASP A 97 10.79 9.58 2.20
CA ASP A 97 9.71 9.80 1.25
C ASP A 97 9.16 8.45 0.80
N THR A 98 7.92 8.44 0.33
CA THR A 98 7.28 7.24 -0.22
C THR A 98 7.33 7.18 -1.75
N TRP A 99 7.74 8.28 -2.38
CA TRP A 99 7.70 8.48 -3.83
C TRP A 99 8.55 7.46 -4.59
N LYS A 100 9.76 7.15 -4.11
CA LYS A 100 10.65 6.20 -4.81
C LYS A 100 10.02 4.81 -4.95
N ALA A 101 9.33 4.33 -3.91
CA ALA A 101 8.63 3.05 -3.94
C ALA A 101 7.46 3.08 -4.94
N CYS A 102 6.69 4.18 -4.95
CA CYS A 102 5.65 4.41 -5.96
C CYS A 102 6.20 4.39 -7.40
N VAL A 103 7.34 5.04 -7.65
CA VAL A 103 8.00 5.03 -8.96
C VAL A 103 8.43 3.62 -9.36
N ALA A 104 8.97 2.82 -8.43
CA ALA A 104 9.36 1.44 -8.70
C ALA A 104 8.15 0.59 -9.14
N VAL A 105 6.99 0.76 -8.49
CA VAL A 105 5.73 0.10 -8.90
C VAL A 105 5.29 0.53 -10.29
N LYS A 106 5.39 1.82 -10.61
CA LYS A 106 5.08 2.33 -11.95
C LYS A 106 6.05 1.79 -13.00
N ALA A 107 7.33 1.61 -12.67
CA ALA A 107 8.30 0.97 -13.55
C ALA A 107 7.94 -0.50 -13.82
N ALA A 108 7.51 -1.25 -12.79
CA ALA A 108 6.98 -2.61 -12.99
C ALA A 108 5.71 -2.60 -13.87
N GLN A 109 4.87 -1.57 -13.78
CA GLN A 109 3.69 -1.42 -14.62
C GLN A 109 3.99 -1.20 -16.10
N LEU A 110 5.13 -0.60 -16.45
CA LEU A 110 5.58 -0.52 -17.84
C LEU A 110 5.82 -1.90 -18.45
N GLN A 111 6.03 -2.94 -17.63
CA GLN A 111 6.18 -4.34 -18.06
C GLN A 111 4.85 -5.09 -18.09
N GLY A 112 3.73 -4.42 -17.77
CA GLY A 112 2.40 -5.00 -17.74
C GLY A 112 1.73 -4.92 -16.37
N GLU A 113 0.40 -4.99 -16.41
CA GLU A 113 -0.45 -4.85 -15.23
C GLU A 113 -0.27 -5.98 -14.21
N GLU A 114 -0.07 -7.21 -14.68
CA GLU A 114 0.19 -8.34 -13.79
C GLU A 114 1.56 -8.19 -13.08
N SER A 115 2.58 -7.71 -13.81
CA SER A 115 3.90 -7.39 -13.25
C SER A 115 3.81 -6.32 -12.17
N MET A 116 3.01 -5.26 -12.41
CA MET A 116 2.73 -4.24 -11.41
C MET A 116 2.12 -4.82 -10.13
N LEU A 117 1.06 -5.63 -10.25
CA LEU A 117 0.37 -6.19 -9.08
C LEU A 117 1.29 -7.11 -8.27
N ARG A 118 2.02 -8.01 -8.93
CA ARG A 118 2.99 -8.89 -8.26
C ARG A 118 4.09 -8.10 -7.56
N PHE A 119 4.63 -7.09 -8.24
CA PHE A 119 5.68 -6.25 -7.68
C PHE A 119 5.16 -5.42 -6.50
N TYR A 120 3.98 -4.80 -6.62
CA TYR A 120 3.35 -4.03 -5.56
C TYR A 120 3.14 -4.88 -4.31
N ARG A 121 2.59 -6.09 -4.47
CA ARG A 121 2.39 -7.04 -3.37
C ARG A 121 3.71 -7.43 -2.71
N LYS A 122 4.72 -7.82 -3.50
CA LYS A 122 6.03 -8.23 -2.99
C LYS A 122 6.78 -7.09 -2.30
N LEU A 123 6.66 -5.87 -2.82
CA LEU A 123 7.27 -4.70 -2.22
C LEU A 123 6.60 -4.35 -0.89
N MET A 124 5.26 -4.42 -0.80
CA MET A 124 4.56 -4.25 0.48
C MET A 124 4.96 -5.34 1.47
N GLU A 125 5.02 -6.62 1.07
CA GLU A 125 5.51 -7.69 1.95
C GLU A 125 6.95 -7.40 2.44
N ALA A 126 7.84 -6.95 1.55
CA ALA A 126 9.23 -6.63 1.89
C ALA A 126 9.39 -5.37 2.74
N ILE A 127 8.41 -4.46 2.76
CA ILE A 127 8.44 -3.27 3.61
C ILE A 127 7.80 -3.57 4.96
N GLN A 128 6.68 -4.27 4.96
CA GLN A 128 5.82 -4.40 6.14
C GLN A 128 6.14 -5.65 6.97
N LEU A 129 6.84 -6.65 6.42
CA LEU A 129 7.09 -7.94 7.09
C LEU A 129 8.57 -8.26 7.29
N PHE A 130 9.48 -7.46 6.75
CA PHE A 130 10.91 -7.69 6.95
C PHE A 130 11.33 -7.19 8.33
N SER A 131 12.25 -7.91 8.96
CA SER A 131 12.81 -7.64 10.29
C SER A 131 14.32 -7.49 10.24
#